data_AF-A0A251XTF0-F1
#
_entry.id   AF-A0A251XTF0-F1
#
_cell.length_a   1.000
_cell.length_b   1.000
_cell.length_c   1.000
_cell.angle_alpha   90.00
_cell.angle_beta   90.00
_cell.angle_gamma   90.00
#
_symmetry.space_group_name_H-M   'P 1'
#
loop_
_entity.id
_entity.type
_entity.pdbx_description
1 polymer ?
#
loop_
_entity_poly.entity_id
_entity_poly.type
_entity_poly.pdbx_seq_one_letter_code
_entity_poly.pdbx_strand_id
1 'polypeptide(L)'
;MFGLGLSMTVAPLTSTILEAVPSAQAGIASAVNNAVSRVAGLVAIAAIGLVAGPVLDVAAFHRVVLVTAALLVAGGLVSLVGIRSRPAAGTPAEPVAGREPSDGAA
;
A
#
# COMPACT_ATOMS: atom_id res chain seq x y z
N MET A 1 11.34 6.85 14.00
CA MET A 1 10.80 5.57 14.50
C MET A 1 9.52 5.14 13.78
N PHE A 2 8.46 5.98 13.68
CA PHE A 2 7.27 5.66 12.87
C PHE A 2 7.55 5.37 11.38
N GLY A 3 8.54 6.04 10.78
CA GLY A 3 8.88 5.86 9.36
C GLY A 3 9.39 4.47 8.99
N LEU A 4 10.05 3.74 9.91
CA LEU A 4 10.51 2.37 9.66
C LEU A 4 9.33 1.38 9.64
N GLY A 5 8.38 1.52 10.57
CA GLY A 5 7.17 0.70 10.58
C GLY A 5 6.32 0.93 9.32
N LEU A 6 6.11 2.19 8.93
CA LEU A 6 5.37 2.55 7.73
C LEU A 6 6.07 2.06 6.44
N SER A 7 7.39 2.19 6.33
CA SER A 7 8.12 1.70 5.15
C SER A 7 8.13 0.18 5.05
N MET A 8 8.25 -0.53 6.19
CA MET A 8 8.13 -1.98 6.25
C MET A 8 6.75 -2.50 5.82
N THR A 9 5.66 -1.74 6.02
CA THR A 9 4.31 -2.19 5.63
C THR A 9 3.89 -1.68 4.24
N VAL A 10 4.15 -0.42 3.92
CA VAL A 10 3.61 0.22 2.72
C VAL A 10 4.33 -0.22 1.46
N ALA A 11 5.65 -0.38 1.50
CA ALA A 11 6.42 -0.78 0.33
C ALA A 11 6.03 -2.20 -0.14
N PRO A 12 5.98 -3.23 0.73
CA PRO A 12 5.54 -4.57 0.31
C PRO A 12 4.10 -4.62 -0.16
N LEU A 13 3.17 -3.90 0.49
CA LEU A 13 1.76 -3.87 0.07
C LEU A 13 1.59 -3.26 -1.33
N THR A 14 2.29 -2.16 -1.61
CA THR A 14 2.25 -1.51 -2.92
C THR A 14 2.84 -2.42 -4.00
N SER A 15 3.98 -3.04 -3.73
CA SER A 15 4.59 -4.02 -4.64
C SER A 15 3.68 -5.23 -4.89
N THR A 16 3.02 -5.76 -3.86
CA THR A 16 2.10 -6.91 -3.97
C THR A 16 0.93 -6.59 -4.90
N ILE A 17 0.37 -5.38 -4.81
CA ILE A 17 -0.73 -4.95 -5.70
C ILE A 17 -0.27 -4.85 -7.15
N LEU A 18 0.92 -4.28 -7.37
CA LEU A 18 1.47 -4.12 -8.72
C LEU A 18 1.90 -5.46 -9.34
N GLU A 19 2.41 -6.39 -8.53
CA GLU A 19 2.83 -7.72 -8.97
C GLU A 19 1.64 -8.65 -9.26
N ALA A 20 0.48 -8.43 -8.62
CA ALA A 20 -0.73 -9.21 -8.86
C ALA A 20 -1.37 -8.99 -10.25
N VAL A 21 -0.89 -8.01 -11.02
CA VAL A 21 -1.49 -7.56 -12.27
C VAL A 21 -0.44 -7.59 -13.39
N PRO A 22 -0.74 -8.06 -14.62
CA PRO A 22 0.23 -8.05 -15.71
C PRO A 22 0.70 -6.62 -16.02
N SER A 23 1.95 -6.47 -16.45
CA SER A 23 2.61 -5.16 -16.65
C SER A 23 1.82 -4.20 -17.54
N ALA A 24 1.10 -4.73 -18.53
CA ALA A 24 0.21 -3.96 -19.42
C ALA A 24 -0.98 -3.28 -18.69
N GLN A 25 -1.34 -3.70 -17.47
CA GLN A 25 -2.43 -3.14 -16.66
C GLN A 25 -1.95 -2.48 -15.35
N ALA A 26 -0.64 -2.24 -15.17
CA ALA A 26 -0.10 -1.58 -13.98
C ALA A 26 -0.70 -0.18 -13.74
N GLY A 27 -1.05 0.54 -14.80
CA GLY A 27 -1.75 1.84 -14.70
C GLY A 27 -3.13 1.73 -14.04
N ILE A 28 -3.86 0.64 -14.31
CA ILE A 28 -5.17 0.37 -13.71
C ILE A 28 -4.99 0.01 -12.22
N ALA A 29 -4.00 -0.81 -11.89
CA ALA A 29 -3.69 -1.18 -10.50
C ALA A 29 -3.35 0.06 -9.64
N SER A 30 -2.54 0.97 -10.18
CA SER A 30 -2.20 2.24 -9.51
C SER A 30 -3.42 3.16 -9.35
N ALA A 31 -4.25 3.28 -10.39
CA ALA A 31 -5.48 4.07 -10.33
C ALA A 31 -6.44 3.57 -9.24
N VAL A 32 -6.62 2.25 -9.13
CA VAL A 32 -7.42 1.62 -8.06
C VAL A 32 -6.81 1.89 -6.68
N ASN A 33 -5.50 1.67 -6.49
CA ASN A 33 -4.84 1.94 -5.21
C ASN A 33 -4.99 3.41 -4.77
N ASN A 34 -4.90 4.34 -5.73
CA ASN A 34 -5.08 5.76 -5.45
C ASN A 34 -6.53 6.09 -5.07
N ALA A 35 -7.52 5.54 -5.80
CA ALA A 35 -8.94 5.69 -5.45
C ALA A 35 -9.24 5.14 -4.04
N VAL A 36 -8.75 3.93 -3.73
CA VAL A 36 -8.89 3.31 -2.41
C VAL A 36 -8.25 4.18 -1.32
N SER A 37 -7.04 4.70 -1.55
CA SER A 37 -6.35 5.57 -0.58
C SER A 37 -7.16 6.82 -0.25
N ARG A 38 -7.78 7.45 -1.26
CA ARG A 38 -8.64 8.63 -1.04
C ARG A 38 -9.87 8.27 -0.23
N VAL A 39 -10.58 7.21 -0.62
CA VAL A 39 -11.79 6.75 0.08
C VAL A 39 -11.46 6.38 1.53
N ALA A 40 -10.36 5.65 1.76
CA ALA A 40 -9.89 5.30 3.09
C ALA A 40 -9.60 6.55 3.95
N GLY A 41 -8.97 7.58 3.37
CA GLY A 41 -8.75 8.86 4.04
C GLY A 41 -10.05 9.56 4.45
N LEU A 42 -11.05 9.61 3.55
CA LEU A 42 -12.36 10.19 3.86
C LEU A 42 -13.10 9.40 4.96
N VAL A 43 -13.06 8.07 4.90
CA VAL A 43 -13.63 7.20 5.94
C VAL A 43 -12.94 7.41 7.28
N ALA A 44 -11.60 7.52 7.29
CA ALA A 44 -10.85 7.78 8.51
C ALA A 44 -11.24 9.13 9.14
N ILE A 45 -11.33 10.20 8.34
CA ILE A 45 -11.77 11.51 8.82
C ILE A 45 -13.17 11.45 9.41
N ALA A 46 -14.12 10.80 8.73
CA ALA A 46 -15.49 10.63 9.21
C ALA A 46 -15.55 9.82 10.53
N ALA A 47 -14.76 8.76 10.63
CA ALA A 47 -14.72 7.89 11.80
C ALA A 47 -14.08 8.58 13.03
N ILE A 48 -13.06 9.43 12.82
CA ILE A 48 -12.38 10.12 13.93
C ILE A 48 -13.38 10.96 14.73
N GLY A 49 -14.33 11.67 14.11
CA GLY A 49 -15.33 12.44 14.84
C GLY A 49 -16.22 11.57 15.75
N LEU A 50 -16.63 10.40 15.26
CA LEU A 50 -17.42 9.42 16.02
C LEU A 50 -16.63 8.84 17.20
N VAL A 51 -15.35 8.53 16.98
CA VAL A 51 -14.48 7.89 17.98
C VAL A 51 -13.91 8.90 18.97
N ALA A 52 -13.65 10.14 18.57
CA ALA A 52 -13.13 11.17 19.47
C ALA A 52 -14.24 11.72 20.38
N GLY A 53 -15.48 11.80 19.89
CA GLY A 53 -16.60 12.37 20.63
C GLY A 53 -16.53 13.91 20.70
N PRO A 54 -17.47 14.55 21.42
CA PRO A 54 -17.63 16.00 21.40
C PRO A 54 -16.55 16.77 22.18
N VAL A 55 -15.84 16.10 23.09
CA VAL A 55 -14.79 16.69 23.92
C VAL A 55 -13.48 15.95 23.67
N LEU A 56 -12.44 16.69 23.31
CA LEU A 56 -11.10 16.17 23.11
C LEU A 56 -10.32 16.21 24.42
N ASP A 57 -10.34 15.08 25.15
CA ASP A 57 -9.55 14.86 26.36
C ASP A 57 -8.57 13.69 26.19
N VAL A 58 -7.81 13.38 27.24
CA VAL A 58 -6.83 12.28 27.25
C VAL A 58 -7.51 10.91 27.06
N ALA A 59 -8.75 10.75 27.53
CA ALA A 59 -9.50 9.51 27.35
C ALA A 59 -9.94 9.31 25.89
N ALA A 60 -10.39 10.38 25.24
CA ALA A 60 -10.70 10.41 23.81
C ALA A 60 -9.45 10.09 22.98
N PHE A 61 -8.29 10.65 23.34
CA PHE A 61 -7.02 10.32 22.68
C PHE A 61 -6.71 8.81 22.78
N HIS A 62 -6.77 8.22 23.98
CA HIS A 62 -6.55 6.78 24.14
C HIS A 62 -7.56 5.95 23.34
N ARG A 63 -8.83 6.35 23.32
CA ARG A 63 -9.87 5.66 22.55
C ARG A 63 -9.58 5.70 21.05
N VAL A 64 -9.20 6.85 20.49
CA VAL A 64 -8.81 6.98 19.08
C VAL A 64 -7.59 6.12 18.76
N VAL A 65 -6.58 6.13 19.63
CA VAL A 65 -5.38 5.30 19.49
C VAL A 65 -5.72 3.81 19.54
N LEU A 66 -6.54 3.36 20.48
CA LEU A 66 -6.94 1.96 20.62
C LEU A 66 -7.77 1.48 19.42
N VAL A 67 -8.72 2.29 18.94
CA VAL A 67 -9.48 1.97 17.73
C VAL A 67 -8.56 1.90 16.51
N THR A 68 -7.62 2.83 16.37
CA THR A 68 -6.64 2.81 15.28
C THR A 68 -5.77 1.56 15.35
N ALA A 69 -5.26 1.21 16.54
CA ALA A 69 -4.48 0.00 16.75
C ALA A 69 -5.28 -1.27 16.41
N ALA A 70 -6.55 -1.34 16.84
CA ALA A 70 -7.43 -2.46 16.52
C ALA A 70 -7.69 -2.58 15.01
N LEU A 71 -7.90 -1.46 14.31
CA LEU A 71 -8.06 -1.43 12.86
C LEU A 71 -6.79 -1.90 12.14
N LEU A 72 -5.61 -1.48 12.59
CA LEU A 72 -4.33 -1.92 12.05
C LEU A 72 -4.12 -3.43 12.26
N VAL A 73 -4.43 -3.94 13.46
CA VAL A 73 -4.35 -5.38 13.75
C VAL A 73 -5.33 -6.16 12.87
N ALA A 74 -6.58 -5.71 12.76
CA ALA A 74 -7.57 -6.34 11.89
C ALA A 74 -7.13 -6.35 10.43
N GLY A 75 -6.63 -5.22 9.91
CA GLY A 75 -6.07 -5.13 8.55
C GLY A 75 -4.86 -6.03 8.34
N GLY A 76 -3.98 -6.12 9.33
CA GLY A 76 -2.84 -7.04 9.33
C GLY A 76 -3.27 -8.51 9.30
N LEU A 77 -4.27 -8.90 10.10
CA LEU A 77 -4.82 -10.26 10.10
C LEU A 77 -5.48 -10.61 8.76
N VAL A 78 -6.27 -9.68 8.20
CA VAL A 78 -6.87 -9.86 6.86
C VAL A 78 -5.77 -10.01 5.80
N SER A 79 -4.71 -9.21 5.89
CA SER A 79 -3.54 -9.31 5.00
C SER A 79 -2.82 -10.66 5.15
N LEU A 80 -2.60 -11.14 6.37
CA LEU A 80 -2.00 -12.46 6.63
C LEU A 80 -2.83 -13.61 6.04
N VAL A 81 -4.16 -13.51 6.09
CA VAL A 81 -5.06 -14.52 5.53
C VAL A 81 -5.17 -14.39 4.01
N GLY A 82 -5.09 -13.17 3.47
CA GLY A 82 -5.22 -12.87 2.05
C GLY A 82 -3.94 -13.14 1.25
N ILE A 83 -2.77 -12.87 1.82
CA ILE A 83 -1.46 -13.15 1.21
C ILE A 83 -1.12 -14.63 1.45
N ARG A 84 -1.85 -15.54 0.81
CA ARG A 84 -1.30 -16.88 0.55
C ARG A 84 -0.33 -16.76 -0.61
N SER A 85 0.93 -17.06 -0.35
CA SER A 85 2.07 -17.03 -1.28
C SER A 85 1.68 -17.51 -2.68
N ARG A 86 1.49 -16.57 -3.61
CA ARG A 86 1.62 -16.87 -5.03
C ARG A 86 3.12 -16.89 -5.29
N PRO A 87 3.73 -18.04 -5.63
CA PRO A 87 5.12 -18.07 -6.05
C PRO A 87 5.30 -17.01 -7.14
N ALA A 88 6.26 -16.11 -6.94
CA ALA A 88 6.62 -15.10 -7.92
C ALA A 88 6.86 -15.82 -9.25
N ALA A 89 5.93 -15.66 -10.20
CA ALA A 89 6.18 -16.04 -11.57
C ALA A 89 7.22 -15.02 -12.05
N GLY A 90 8.49 -15.41 -11.95
CA GLY A 90 9.61 -14.61 -12.40
C GLY A 90 9.30 -14.10 -13.80
N THR A 91 9.13 -12.79 -13.94
CA THR A 91 9.30 -12.16 -15.23
C THR A 91 10.81 -12.07 -15.40
N PRO A 92 11.42 -12.84 -16.32
CA PRO A 92 12.83 -12.68 -16.62
C PRO A 92 13.07 -11.21 -16.94
N ALA A 93 14.04 -10.59 -16.27
CA ALA A 93 14.54 -9.31 -16.72
C ALA A 93 14.96 -9.50 -18.18
N GLU A 94 14.21 -8.92 -19.11
CA GLU A 94 14.66 -8.86 -20.50
C GLU A 94 16.00 -8.14 -20.45
N PRO A 95 17.12 -8.82 -20.80
CA PRO A 95 18.39 -8.15 -20.87
C PRO A 95 18.20 -7.01 -21.87
N VAL A 96 18.47 -5.78 -21.45
CA VAL A 96 18.62 -4.66 -22.37
C VAL A 96 19.83 -5.00 -23.23
N ALA A 97 19.57 -5.76 -24.29
CA ALA A 97 20.52 -6.12 -25.31
C ALA A 97 20.91 -4.82 -26.02
N GLY A 98 22.20 -4.55 -25.98
CA GLY A 98 22.96 -3.53 -26.70
C GLY A 98 22.16 -2.54 -27.54
N ARG A 99 22.09 -1.29 -27.06
CA ARG A 99 22.21 -0.17 -28.00
C ARG A 99 23.68 -0.11 -28.39
N GLU A 100 24.07 -0.86 -29.41
CA GLU A 100 25.31 -0.55 -30.12
C GLU A 100 25.13 0.84 -30.76
N PRO A 101 26.01 1.81 -30.49
CA PRO A 101 26.16 2.96 -31.35
C PRO A 101 26.76 2.44 -32.66
N SER A 102 25.96 2.36 -33.71
CA SER A 102 26.49 2.19 -35.06
C SER A 102 27.30 3.44 -35.40
N ASP A 103 28.61 3.30 -35.23
CA ASP A 103 29.64 4.11 -35.87
C ASP A 103 29.43 4.05 -37.40
N GLY A 104 29.53 5.20 -38.08
CA GLY A 104 29.58 5.22 -39.56
C GLY A 104 28.83 6.33 -40.28
N ALA A 105 29.40 7.53 -40.27
CA ALA A 105 29.55 8.43 -41.44
C ALA A 105 30.51 9.55 -40.99
N ALA A 106 31.82 9.40 -41.15
CA ALA A 106 32.57 9.59 -42.40
C ALA A 106 32.27 10.96 -43.04
#